data_AF-J0MV26-F1
#
_entry.id   AF-J0MV26-F1
#
_cell.length_a   1.000
_cell.length_b   1.000
_cell.length_c   1.000
_cell.angle_alpha   90.00
_cell.angle_beta   90.00
_cell.angle_gamma   90.00
#
_symmetry.space_group_name_H-M   'P 1'
#
loop_
_entity.id
_entity.type
_entity.pdbx_description
1 polymer ?
#
loop_
_entity_poly.entity_id
_entity_poly.type
_entity_poly.pdbx_seq_one_letter_code
_entity_poly.pdbx_strand_id
1 'polypeptide(L)'
;MTVDDFPLVHPAEVVACALTCLDELDAICVADAALNHGDTTKEEIAELLVGRYSKAARLRLDQADAAARSHVETRTRLCLRETGLRVETGVVLEGIGEVDALVEGWLIVEDDGFEFHSSKEQFVRDRHRDQRALAAGYVPLRLTYDDVAAGEKAIVGIVSRALRGIAHSQRLYIPENRTVLRNLGWV
;
A
#
# COMPACT_ATOMS: atom_id res chain seq x y z
N MET A 1 -28.64 -11.08 -18.52
CA MET A 1 -28.88 -12.44 -17.97
C MET A 1 -29.60 -12.28 -16.63
N THR A 2 -30.39 -13.23 -16.15
CA THR A 2 -31.05 -13.14 -14.82
C THR A 2 -30.83 -14.40 -14.00
N VAL A 3 -30.82 -14.27 -12.67
CA VAL A 3 -30.88 -15.38 -11.69
C VAL A 3 -31.98 -15.04 -10.70
N ASP A 4 -32.94 -15.95 -10.50
CA ASP A 4 -34.13 -15.72 -9.66
C ASP A 4 -34.85 -14.39 -9.97
N ASP A 5 -34.99 -14.07 -11.27
CA ASP A 5 -35.56 -12.82 -11.80
C ASP A 5 -34.79 -11.52 -11.47
N PHE A 6 -33.60 -11.62 -10.86
CA PHE A 6 -32.70 -10.48 -10.68
C PHE A 6 -31.76 -10.32 -11.87
N PRO A 7 -31.54 -9.08 -12.37
CA PRO A 7 -30.57 -8.84 -13.43
C PRO A 7 -29.16 -9.16 -12.94
N LEU A 8 -28.45 -9.95 -13.74
CA LEU A 8 -27.05 -10.29 -13.53
C LEU A 8 -26.19 -9.35 -14.37
N VAL A 9 -25.20 -8.74 -13.73
CA VAL A 9 -24.19 -7.84 -14.30
C VAL A 9 -22.82 -8.47 -14.10
N HIS A 10 -21.94 -8.32 -15.10
CA HIS A 10 -20.57 -8.82 -15.00
C HIS A 10 -19.74 -7.90 -14.09
N PRO A 11 -18.78 -8.43 -13.30
CA PRO A 11 -17.93 -7.60 -12.44
C PRO A 11 -17.26 -6.44 -13.17
N ALA A 12 -16.78 -6.66 -14.40
CA ALA A 12 -16.20 -5.62 -15.26
C ALA A 12 -17.16 -4.44 -15.51
N GLU A 13 -18.47 -4.71 -15.69
CA GLU A 13 -19.50 -3.68 -15.89
C GLU A 13 -19.74 -2.86 -14.62
N VAL A 14 -19.74 -3.54 -13.46
CA VAL A 14 -19.88 -2.88 -12.15
C VAL A 14 -18.68 -1.96 -11.90
N VAL A 15 -17.46 -2.43 -12.16
CA VAL A 15 -16.24 -1.63 -11.97
C VAL A 15 -16.18 -0.47 -12.97
N ALA A 16 -16.49 -0.68 -14.25
CA ALA A 16 -16.54 0.39 -15.24
C ALA A 16 -17.55 1.50 -14.86
N CYS A 17 -18.71 1.10 -14.31
CA CYS A 17 -19.70 2.02 -13.78
C CYS A 17 -19.16 2.79 -12.56
N ALA A 18 -18.55 2.11 -11.60
CA ALA A 18 -17.94 2.71 -10.41
C ALA A 18 -16.86 3.74 -10.79
N LEU A 19 -15.95 3.38 -11.71
CA LEU A 19 -14.92 4.26 -12.24
C LEU A 19 -15.47 5.52 -12.91
N THR A 20 -16.69 5.46 -13.43
CA THR A 20 -17.36 6.58 -14.09
C THR A 20 -18.16 7.45 -13.10
N CYS A 21 -18.79 6.83 -12.11
CA CYS A 21 -19.84 7.46 -11.31
C CYS A 21 -19.42 7.83 -9.88
N LEU A 22 -18.46 7.12 -9.30
CA LEU A 22 -18.01 7.37 -7.93
C LEU A 22 -16.91 8.44 -7.87
N ASP A 23 -16.69 8.93 -6.65
CA ASP A 23 -15.51 9.73 -6.33
C ASP A 23 -14.24 8.88 -6.51
N GLU A 24 -13.12 9.54 -6.78
CA GLU A 24 -11.89 8.89 -7.25
C GLU A 24 -11.40 7.78 -6.32
N LEU A 25 -11.36 8.03 -5.01
CA LEU A 25 -10.91 7.04 -4.04
C LEU A 25 -11.83 5.81 -4.03
N ASP A 26 -13.14 6.01 -3.93
CA ASP A 26 -14.11 4.91 -3.88
C ASP A 26 -14.11 4.10 -5.19
N ALA A 27 -14.02 4.79 -6.32
CA ALA A 27 -13.90 4.18 -7.65
C ALA A 27 -12.67 3.28 -7.75
N ILE A 28 -11.51 3.76 -7.30
CA ILE A 28 -10.25 2.99 -7.36
C ILE A 28 -10.28 1.85 -6.34
N CYS A 29 -10.80 2.06 -5.13
CA CYS A 29 -10.96 0.98 -4.13
C CYS A 29 -11.80 -0.19 -4.66
N VAL A 30 -12.90 0.10 -5.37
CA VAL A 30 -13.73 -0.94 -6.01
C VAL A 30 -12.95 -1.67 -7.10
N ALA A 31 -12.19 -0.94 -7.93
CA ALA A 31 -11.36 -1.55 -8.96
C ALA A 31 -10.24 -2.42 -8.38
N ASP A 32 -9.51 -1.92 -7.37
CA ASP A 32 -8.44 -2.63 -6.68
C ASP A 32 -8.96 -3.95 -6.08
N ALA A 33 -10.09 -3.91 -5.37
CA ALA A 33 -10.71 -5.10 -4.78
C ALA A 33 -11.10 -6.15 -5.85
N ALA A 34 -11.77 -5.73 -6.93
CA ALA A 34 -12.19 -6.66 -7.98
C ALA A 34 -11.00 -7.28 -8.73
N LEU A 35 -9.93 -6.51 -8.94
CA LEU A 35 -8.68 -7.01 -9.53
C LEU A 35 -7.93 -7.95 -8.58
N ASN A 36 -7.87 -7.61 -7.29
CA ASN A 36 -7.21 -8.41 -6.27
C ASN A 36 -7.85 -9.79 -6.11
N HIS A 37 -9.18 -9.85 -6.10
CA HIS A 37 -9.93 -11.11 -6.03
C HIS A 37 -9.91 -11.93 -7.35
N GLY A 38 -9.50 -11.31 -8.46
CA GLY A 38 -9.55 -11.94 -9.78
C GLY A 38 -10.95 -12.02 -10.37
N ASP A 39 -11.88 -11.16 -9.93
CA ASP A 39 -13.26 -11.10 -10.43
C ASP A 39 -13.34 -10.52 -11.85
N THR A 40 -12.31 -9.75 -12.26
CA THR A 40 -12.18 -9.12 -13.57
C THR A 40 -10.70 -8.77 -13.84
N THR A 41 -10.39 -8.41 -15.08
CA THR A 41 -9.09 -7.88 -15.51
C THR A 41 -9.17 -6.39 -15.87
N LYS A 42 -8.02 -5.70 -15.93
CA LYS A 42 -7.98 -4.31 -16.42
C LYS A 42 -8.40 -4.21 -17.88
N GLU A 43 -8.05 -5.23 -18.67
CA GLU A 43 -8.38 -5.34 -20.09
C GLU A 43 -9.89 -5.38 -20.30
N GLU A 44 -10.60 -6.25 -19.59
CA GLU A 44 -12.07 -6.36 -19.65
C GLU A 44 -12.77 -5.06 -19.24
N ILE A 45 -12.26 -4.38 -18.20
CA ILE A 45 -12.80 -3.08 -17.79
C ILE A 45 -12.54 -2.01 -18.87
N ALA A 46 -11.33 -1.98 -19.44
CA ALA A 46 -10.93 -1.00 -20.45
C ALA A 46 -11.78 -1.10 -21.73
N GLU A 47 -12.19 -2.32 -22.13
CA GLU A 47 -13.09 -2.55 -23.26
C GLU A 47 -14.47 -1.88 -23.07
N LEU A 48 -14.90 -1.66 -21.84
CA LEU A 48 -16.17 -1.00 -21.51
C LEU A 48 -16.02 0.54 -21.43
N LEU A 49 -14.80 1.06 -21.31
CA LEU A 49 -14.50 2.48 -21.16
C LEU A 49 -14.12 3.18 -22.48
N VAL A 50 -14.82 2.85 -23.57
CA VAL A 50 -14.53 3.36 -24.93
C VAL A 50 -15.13 4.74 -25.24
N GLY A 51 -16.06 5.22 -24.42
CA GLY A 51 -16.76 6.48 -24.66
C GLY A 51 -15.87 7.73 -24.62
N ARG A 52 -16.30 8.78 -25.34
CA ARG A 52 -15.63 10.11 -25.33
C ARG A 52 -15.49 10.67 -23.91
N TYR A 53 -16.48 10.42 -23.05
CA TYR A 53 -16.53 10.92 -21.68
C TYR A 53 -15.83 10.01 -20.65
N SER A 54 -15.32 8.85 -21.07
CA SER A 54 -14.66 7.89 -20.17
C SER A 54 -13.20 8.22 -19.86
N LYS A 55 -12.71 9.42 -20.19
CA LYS A 55 -11.31 9.82 -19.94
C LYS A 55 -10.94 9.74 -18.46
N ALA A 56 -11.78 10.27 -17.58
CA ALA A 56 -11.54 10.22 -16.14
C ALA A 56 -11.56 8.77 -15.62
N ALA A 57 -12.53 7.96 -16.05
CA ALA A 57 -12.62 6.55 -15.70
C ALA A 57 -11.37 5.75 -16.13
N ARG A 58 -10.83 6.02 -17.34
CA ARG A 58 -9.57 5.40 -17.81
C ARG A 58 -8.37 5.81 -16.95
N LEU A 59 -8.25 7.09 -16.60
CA LEU A 59 -7.18 7.56 -15.71
C LEU A 59 -7.28 6.94 -14.31
N ARG A 60 -8.49 6.68 -13.82
CA ARG A 60 -8.71 5.96 -12.55
C ARG A 60 -8.36 4.48 -12.68
N LEU A 61 -8.71 3.82 -13.79
CA LEU A 61 -8.31 2.43 -14.06
C LEU A 61 -6.79 2.27 -14.18
N ASP A 62 -6.11 3.26 -14.78
CA ASP A 62 -4.65 3.28 -14.86
C ASP A 62 -4.03 3.32 -13.44
N GLN A 63 -4.68 4.03 -12.52
CA GLN A 63 -4.30 4.08 -11.12
C GLN A 63 -4.72 2.85 -10.32
N ALA A 64 -5.59 1.97 -10.80
CA ALA A 64 -5.95 0.76 -10.06
C ALA A 64 -4.74 -0.20 -9.94
N ASP A 65 -4.68 -1.00 -8.88
CA ASP A 65 -3.56 -1.88 -8.55
C ASP A 65 -4.07 -3.14 -7.86
N ALA A 66 -3.88 -4.30 -8.50
CA ALA A 66 -4.37 -5.58 -7.98
C ALA A 66 -3.66 -6.02 -6.69
N ALA A 67 -2.54 -5.38 -6.34
CA ALA A 67 -1.79 -5.67 -5.13
C ALA A 67 -2.39 -5.04 -3.86
N ALA A 68 -3.28 -4.05 -3.99
CA ALA A 68 -3.94 -3.45 -2.83
C ALA A 68 -5.02 -4.38 -2.27
N ARG A 69 -4.95 -4.65 -0.97
CA ARG A 69 -5.83 -5.60 -0.27
C ARG A 69 -6.90 -4.91 0.56
N SER A 70 -6.76 -3.60 0.74
CA SER A 70 -7.72 -2.78 1.49
C SER A 70 -7.84 -1.37 0.94
N HIS A 71 -8.96 -0.72 1.27
CA HIS A 71 -9.20 0.69 0.96
C HIS A 71 -8.19 1.62 1.67
N VAL A 72 -7.64 1.20 2.82
CA VAL A 72 -6.64 1.95 3.58
C VAL A 72 -5.31 1.96 2.81
N GLU A 73 -4.85 0.79 2.35
CA GLU A 73 -3.68 0.65 1.47
C GLU A 73 -3.85 1.45 0.17
N THR A 74 -5.04 1.38 -0.43
CA THR A 74 -5.37 2.15 -1.64
C THR A 74 -5.20 3.64 -1.40
N ARG A 75 -5.76 4.16 -0.30
CA ARG A 75 -5.66 5.58 0.06
C ARG A 75 -4.22 6.00 0.30
N THR A 76 -3.47 5.23 1.09
CA THR A 76 -2.06 5.50 1.39
C THR A 76 -1.23 5.53 0.09
N ARG A 77 -1.39 4.53 -0.78
CA ARG A 77 -0.73 4.43 -2.09
C ARG A 77 -1.00 5.67 -2.96
N LEU A 78 -2.26 6.06 -3.12
CA LEU A 78 -2.64 7.20 -3.95
C LEU A 78 -2.06 8.51 -3.41
N CYS A 79 -2.28 8.80 -2.13
CA CYS A 79 -1.76 10.01 -1.49
C CYS A 79 -0.22 10.12 -1.62
N LEU A 80 0.51 9.02 -1.49
CA LEU A 80 1.96 9.03 -1.64
C LEU A 80 2.40 9.19 -3.10
N ARG A 81 1.77 8.49 -4.04
CA ARG A 81 2.09 8.61 -5.48
C ARG A 81 1.81 10.02 -6.02
N GLU A 82 0.78 10.70 -5.53
CA GLU A 82 0.47 12.10 -5.90
C GLU A 82 1.61 13.07 -5.56
N THR A 83 2.43 12.77 -4.55
CA THR A 83 3.62 13.57 -4.21
C THR A 83 4.82 13.33 -5.12
N GLY A 84 4.73 12.37 -6.04
CA GLY A 84 5.82 11.96 -6.92
C GLY A 84 6.78 10.93 -6.32
N LEU A 85 6.47 10.37 -5.15
CA LEU A 85 7.23 9.26 -4.56
C LEU A 85 7.05 7.99 -5.39
N ARG A 86 8.13 7.21 -5.51
CA ARG A 86 8.04 5.83 -6.02
C ARG A 86 7.43 4.95 -4.93
N VAL A 87 6.28 4.36 -5.23
CA VAL A 87 5.53 3.47 -4.32
C VAL A 87 5.21 2.17 -5.03
N GLU A 88 5.81 1.09 -4.54
CA GLU A 88 5.52 -0.28 -4.95
C GLU A 88 4.61 -0.92 -3.90
N THR A 89 3.54 -1.61 -4.31
CA THR A 89 2.54 -2.20 -3.41
C THR A 89 2.56 -3.71 -3.39
N GLY A 90 2.26 -4.32 -2.25
CA GLY A 90 2.23 -5.78 -2.08
C GLY A 90 3.58 -6.45 -2.40
N VAL A 91 4.69 -5.80 -2.06
CA VAL A 91 6.03 -6.28 -2.43
C VAL A 91 6.47 -7.40 -1.50
N VAL A 92 6.86 -8.56 -2.05
CA VAL A 92 7.45 -9.66 -1.27
C VAL A 92 8.95 -9.44 -1.11
N LEU A 93 9.38 -9.14 0.11
CA LEU A 93 10.78 -8.93 0.45
C LEU A 93 11.41 -10.20 1.08
N GLU A 94 12.61 -10.55 0.62
CA GLU A 94 13.31 -11.74 1.08
C GLU A 94 13.52 -11.73 2.61
N GLY A 95 13.10 -12.81 3.29
CA GLY A 95 13.21 -12.96 4.74
C GLY A 95 12.26 -12.09 5.58
N ILE A 96 11.48 -11.20 4.96
CA ILE A 96 10.54 -10.29 5.64
C ILE A 96 9.10 -10.73 5.37
N GLY A 97 8.77 -11.02 4.10
CA GLY A 97 7.43 -11.29 3.62
C GLY A 97 6.86 -10.14 2.80
N GLU A 98 5.57 -10.23 2.48
CA GLU A 98 4.82 -9.23 1.71
C GLU A 98 4.50 -7.99 2.55
N VAL A 99 4.95 -6.81 2.13
CA VAL A 99 4.68 -5.50 2.75
C VAL A 99 3.61 -4.73 1.98
N ASP A 100 2.83 -3.90 2.67
CA ASP A 100 1.78 -3.08 2.04
C ASP A 100 2.35 -2.14 0.98
N ALA A 101 3.36 -1.35 1.34
CA ALA A 101 4.05 -0.46 0.42
C ALA A 101 5.56 -0.35 0.69
N LEU A 102 6.35 -0.34 -0.38
CA LEU A 102 7.75 0.04 -0.38
C LEU A 102 7.92 1.41 -1.06
N VAL A 103 8.36 2.38 -0.28
CA VAL A 103 8.53 3.78 -0.68
C VAL A 103 10.01 4.08 -0.91
N GLU A 104 10.33 4.63 -2.08
CA GLU A 104 11.69 4.98 -2.51
C GLU A 104 12.71 3.81 -2.44
N GLY A 105 12.22 2.56 -2.37
CA GLY A 105 13.03 1.35 -2.34
C GLY A 105 13.62 0.97 -0.98
N TRP A 106 13.33 1.71 0.10
CA TRP A 106 13.91 1.43 1.42
C TRP A 106 12.96 1.67 2.61
N LEU A 107 11.95 2.53 2.48
CA LEU A 107 10.98 2.80 3.54
C LEU A 107 9.78 1.87 3.34
N ILE A 108 9.62 0.90 4.24
CA ILE A 108 8.42 0.05 4.28
C ILE A 108 7.33 0.84 5.01
N VAL A 109 6.19 1.04 4.37
CA VAL A 109 4.99 1.62 4.98
C VAL A 109 3.97 0.50 5.12
N GLU A 110 3.50 0.25 6.34
CA GLU A 110 2.44 -0.72 6.63
C GLU A 110 1.23 0.03 7.23
N ASP A 111 0.04 -0.28 6.76
CA ASP A 111 -1.23 0.30 7.18
C ASP A 111 -1.85 -0.61 8.25
N ASP A 112 -1.62 -0.29 9.52
CA ASP A 112 -2.06 -1.06 10.68
C ASP A 112 -3.56 -0.79 10.95
N GLY A 113 -4.41 -1.70 10.47
CA GLY A 113 -5.78 -1.82 10.94
C GLY A 113 -5.80 -2.23 12.41
N PHE A 114 -6.21 -1.33 13.31
CA PHE A 114 -6.24 -1.60 14.76
C PHE A 114 -7.27 -2.70 15.15
N GLU A 115 -8.13 -3.15 14.23
CA GLU A 115 -9.20 -4.08 14.52
C GLU A 115 -8.86 -5.55 14.24
N PHE A 116 -8.89 -6.31 15.34
CA PHE A 116 -9.26 -7.73 15.51
C PHE A 116 -8.18 -8.54 16.25
N HIS A 117 -8.26 -8.51 17.59
CA HIS A 117 -7.61 -9.45 18.53
C HIS A 117 -6.17 -9.85 18.18
N SER A 118 -5.23 -8.91 18.21
CA SER A 118 -3.81 -9.24 18.14
C SER A 118 -3.41 -10.03 19.37
N SER A 119 -3.39 -11.35 19.22
CA SER A 119 -2.79 -12.28 20.17
C SER A 119 -1.37 -11.85 20.49
N LYS A 120 -0.89 -12.18 21.69
CA LYS A 120 0.51 -11.91 22.07
C LYS A 120 1.48 -12.49 21.03
N GLU A 121 1.11 -13.61 20.43
CA GLU A 121 1.87 -14.29 19.38
C GLU A 121 1.96 -13.44 18.10
N GLN A 122 0.88 -12.78 17.69
CA GLN A 122 0.88 -11.89 16.53
C GLN A 122 1.77 -10.67 16.78
N PHE A 123 1.60 -10.01 17.93
CA PHE A 123 2.45 -8.89 18.31
C PHE A 123 3.95 -9.24 18.29
N VAL A 124 4.31 -10.41 18.81
CA VAL A 124 5.70 -10.89 18.79
C VAL A 124 6.19 -11.14 17.36
N ARG A 125 5.37 -11.74 16.50
CA ARG A 125 5.71 -11.96 15.08
C ARG A 125 5.96 -10.64 14.35
N ASP A 126 5.10 -9.65 14.55
CA ASP A 126 5.22 -8.34 13.91
C ASP A 126 6.49 -7.63 14.36
N ARG A 127 6.82 -7.70 15.65
CA ARG A 127 8.07 -7.12 16.15
C ARG A 127 9.31 -7.82 15.60
N HIS A 128 9.29 -9.15 15.46
CA HIS A 128 10.38 -9.88 14.82
C HIS A 128 10.50 -9.55 13.34
N ARG A 129 9.38 -9.30 12.66
CA ARG A 129 9.36 -8.87 11.26
C ARG A 129 10.02 -7.51 11.10
N ASP A 130 9.72 -6.55 11.96
CA ASP A 130 10.39 -5.24 11.95
C ASP A 130 11.90 -5.34 12.16
N GLN A 131 12.31 -6.21 13.10
CA GLN A 131 13.73 -6.45 13.37
C GLN A 131 14.43 -7.01 12.12
N ARG A 132 13.78 -7.93 11.39
CA ARG A 132 14.32 -8.46 10.13
C ARG A 132 14.38 -7.39 9.04
N ALA A 133 13.34 -6.55 8.92
CA ALA A 133 13.33 -5.43 7.98
C ALA A 133 14.51 -4.47 8.24
N LEU A 134 14.68 -4.03 9.48
CA LEU A 134 15.79 -3.17 9.89
C LEU A 134 17.16 -3.83 9.65
N ALA A 135 17.30 -5.12 9.97
CA ALA A 135 18.55 -5.85 9.73
C ALA A 135 18.88 -5.97 8.24
N ALA A 136 17.87 -6.01 7.37
CA ALA A 136 18.00 -6.04 5.91
C ALA A 136 18.18 -4.64 5.28
N GLY A 137 18.21 -3.57 6.08
CA GLY A 137 18.42 -2.20 5.60
C GLY A 137 17.14 -1.46 5.23
N TYR A 138 15.96 -2.05 5.45
CA TYR A 138 14.68 -1.38 5.29
C TYR A 138 14.26 -0.69 6.60
N VAL A 139 13.49 0.39 6.48
CA VAL A 139 12.92 1.08 7.66
C VAL A 139 11.41 0.88 7.68
N PRO A 140 10.86 0.13 8.65
CA PRO A 140 9.41 0.01 8.80
C PRO A 140 8.82 1.27 9.44
N LEU A 141 7.73 1.77 8.86
CA LEU A 141 6.90 2.85 9.34
C LEU A 141 5.45 2.37 9.32
N ARG A 142 4.78 2.39 10.46
CA ARG A 142 3.37 2.01 10.56
C ARG A 142 2.48 3.24 10.60
N LEU A 143 1.45 3.25 9.77
CA LEU A 143 0.33 4.19 9.86
C LEU A 143 -0.82 3.50 10.58
N THR A 144 -1.36 4.12 11.60
CA THR A 144 -2.59 3.61 12.22
C THR A 144 -3.79 3.93 11.32
N TYR A 145 -4.90 3.21 11.50
CA TYR A 145 -6.17 3.57 10.86
C TYR A 145 -6.51 5.07 11.03
N ASP A 146 -6.34 5.63 12.24
CA ASP A 146 -6.63 7.03 12.52
C ASP A 146 -5.72 7.99 11.71
N ASP A 147 -4.46 7.63 11.50
CA ASP A 147 -3.54 8.41 10.66
C ASP A 147 -4.02 8.47 9.21
N VAL A 148 -4.49 7.35 8.67
CA VAL A 148 -5.00 7.25 7.29
C VAL A 148 -6.39 7.90 7.16
N ALA A 149 -7.25 7.74 8.17
CA ALA A 149 -8.57 8.34 8.24
C ALA A 149 -8.50 9.88 8.32
N ALA A 150 -7.46 10.42 8.97
CA ALA A 150 -7.17 11.86 9.00
C ALA A 150 -6.81 12.45 7.62
N GLY A 151 -6.56 11.59 6.62
CA GLY A 151 -6.45 11.95 5.21
C GLY A 151 -5.04 12.33 4.76
N GLU A 152 -4.95 12.78 3.51
CA GLU A 152 -3.71 12.98 2.75
C GLU A 152 -2.63 13.76 3.54
N LYS A 153 -3.00 14.88 4.17
CA LYS A 153 -2.05 15.71 4.93
C LYS A 153 -1.39 14.97 6.09
N ALA A 154 -2.12 14.06 6.75
CA ALA A 154 -1.58 13.27 7.84
C ALA A 154 -0.61 12.21 7.30
N ILE A 155 -1.05 11.42 6.31
CA ILE A 155 -0.28 10.37 5.63
C ILE A 155 1.05 10.94 5.09
N VAL A 156 0.95 11.94 4.20
CA VAL A 156 2.10 12.59 3.58
C VAL A 156 2.99 13.24 4.64
N GLY A 157 2.40 13.87 5.66
CA GLY A 157 3.14 14.51 6.74
C GLY A 157 3.98 13.52 7.56
N ILE A 158 3.44 12.35 7.89
CA ILE A 158 4.14 11.30 8.64
C ILE A 158 5.29 10.73 7.80
N VAL A 159 4.99 10.31 6.57
CA VAL A 159 5.98 9.73 5.65
C VAL A 159 7.08 10.73 5.32
N SER A 160 6.74 11.98 5.00
CA SER A 160 7.72 13.04 4.72
C SER A 160 8.66 13.30 5.90
N ARG A 161 8.15 13.33 7.13
CA ARG A 161 8.98 13.49 8.33
C ARG A 161 9.91 12.30 8.54
N ALA A 162 9.44 11.07 8.30
CA ALA A 162 10.27 9.87 8.38
C ALA A 162 11.40 9.90 7.33
N LEU A 163 11.06 10.17 6.07
CA LEU A 163 12.03 10.31 4.97
C LEU A 163 13.11 11.35 5.31
N ARG A 164 12.70 12.57 5.68
CA ARG A 164 13.62 13.66 6.03
C ARG A 164 14.47 13.31 7.26
N GLY A 165 13.87 12.68 8.26
CA GLY A 165 14.54 12.33 9.51
C GLY A 165 15.64 11.29 9.30
N ILE A 166 15.32 10.20 8.60
CA ILE A 166 16.26 9.09 8.39
C ILE A 166 17.35 9.46 7.37
N ALA A 167 16.98 10.02 6.21
CA ALA A 167 17.93 10.30 5.12
C ALA A 167 19.05 11.29 5.50
N HIS A 168 18.84 12.10 6.54
CA HIS A 168 19.82 13.08 7.02
C HIS A 168 20.30 12.83 8.45
N SER A 169 19.99 11.68 9.04
CA SER A 169 20.34 11.41 10.43
C SER A 169 21.84 11.16 10.61
N GLN A 170 22.55 12.11 11.22
CA GLN A 170 23.92 11.89 11.73
C GLN A 170 23.97 10.89 12.90
N ARG A 171 22.81 10.41 13.38
CA ARG A 171 22.74 9.41 14.46
C ARG A 171 22.84 7.98 13.94
N LEU A 172 22.75 7.77 12.62
CA LEU A 172 22.92 6.46 12.00
C LEU A 172 24.39 6.29 11.61
N TYR A 173 25.13 5.50 12.37
CA TYR A 173 26.53 5.19 12.07
C TYR A 173 26.91 3.82 12.64
N ILE A 174 27.94 3.22 12.04
CA ILE A 174 28.58 2.01 12.56
C ILE A 174 29.59 2.43 13.64
N PRO A 175 29.61 1.81 14.83
CA PRO A 175 30.59 2.14 15.86
C PRO A 175 32.03 2.03 15.35
N GLU A 176 32.85 3.07 15.55
CA GLU A 176 34.24 3.07 15.05
C GLU A 176 35.19 2.20 15.89
N ASN A 177 34.82 1.91 17.14
CA ASN A 177 35.67 1.18 18.07
C ASN A 177 35.81 -0.30 17.65
N ARG A 178 37.01 -0.70 17.24
CA ARG A 178 37.31 -2.09 16.81
C ARG A 178 36.97 -3.15 17.86
N THR A 179 37.15 -2.86 19.16
CA THR A 179 36.75 -3.79 20.22
C THR A 179 35.25 -3.99 20.22
N VAL A 180 34.47 -2.93 19.99
CA VAL A 180 33.01 -3.02 19.85
C VAL A 180 32.64 -3.85 18.61
N LEU A 181 33.25 -3.56 17.46
CA LEU A 181 32.98 -4.30 16.21
C LEU A 181 33.31 -5.79 16.34
N ARG A 182 34.41 -6.14 17.01
CA ARG A 182 34.77 -7.53 17.31
C ARG A 182 33.76 -8.19 18.24
N ASN A 183 33.31 -7.50 19.29
CA ASN A 183 32.29 -8.03 20.20
C ASN A 183 30.94 -8.25 19.50
N LEU A 184 30.64 -7.46 18.46
CA LEU A 184 29.48 -7.62 17.59
C LEU A 184 29.69 -8.67 16.48
N GLY A 185 30.90 -9.23 16.34
CA GLY A 185 31.23 -10.27 15.36
C GLY A 185 31.36 -9.76 13.91
N TRP A 186 31.61 -8.46 13.72
CA TRP A 186 31.69 -7.86 12.37
C TRP A 186 33.11 -7.88 11.80
N VAL A 187 34.13 -8.01 12.66
CA VAL A 187 35.57 -8.10 12.33
C VAL A 187 36.32 -9.01 13.28
#